data_AF-A0A948RBN4-F1
#
_entry.id   AF-A0A948RBN4-F1
#
_cell.length_a   1.000
_cell.length_b   1.000
_cell.length_c   1.000
_cell.angle_alpha   90.00
_cell.angle_beta   90.00
_cell.angle_gamma   90.00
#
_symmetry.space_group_name_H-M   'P 1'
#
loop_
_entity.id
_entity.type
_entity.pdbx_description
1 polymer ?
#
loop_
_entity_poly.entity_id
_entity_poly.type
_entity_poly.pdbx_seq_one_letter_code
_entity_poly.pdbx_strand_id
1 'polypeptide(L)'
;APLPVLNRRLSLIKSRLMPRGIKIKSESPAWSEVQAVLARGDARLAEVLADLEQASLSAWRKSAQKYHLDIDFYAHQRWDVNQKLPWDAIDLGTPHHRQELELIRALSKDTDIV
;
A
#
# COMPACT_ATOMS: atom_id res chain seq x y z
N ALA A 1 0.76 11.20 3.57
CA ALA A 1 0.03 12.16 4.45
C ALA A 1 -0.52 11.40 5.65
N PRO A 2 -0.62 12.02 6.85
CA PRO A 2 -1.04 11.30 8.06
C PRO A 2 -2.46 10.72 7.94
N LEU A 3 -2.68 9.52 8.52
CA LEU A 3 -3.99 8.84 8.52
C LEU A 3 -5.17 9.72 8.98
N PRO A 4 -5.06 10.56 10.03
CA PRO A 4 -6.15 11.44 10.44
C PRO A 4 -6.56 12.44 9.36
N VAL A 5 -5.59 12.95 8.60
CA VAL A 5 -5.84 13.90 7.51
C VAL A 5 -6.57 13.21 6.36
N LEU A 6 -6.14 12.00 5.99
CA LEU A 6 -6.78 11.20 4.94
C LEU A 6 -8.24 10.86 5.31
N ASN A 7 -8.48 10.40 6.54
CA ASN A 7 -9.82 10.11 7.03
C ASN A 7 -10.72 11.35 7.06
N ARG A 8 -10.19 12.51 7.50
CA ARG A 8 -10.92 13.78 7.49
C ARG A 8 -11.31 14.19 6.07
N ARG A 9 -10.38 14.14 5.12
CA ARG A 9 -10.65 14.48 3.71
C ARG A 9 -11.70 13.56 3.11
N LEU A 10 -11.56 12.25 3.33
CA LEU A 10 -12.51 11.26 2.83
C LEU A 10 -13.91 11.47 3.41
N SER A 11 -14.01 11.76 4.71
CA SER A 11 -15.27 12.10 5.37
C SER A 11 -15.93 13.35 4.77
N LEU A 12 -15.13 14.39 4.50
CA LEU A 12 -15.61 15.62 3.87
C LEU A 12 -16.14 15.39 2.44
N ILE A 13 -15.47 14.56 1.64
CA ILE A 13 -15.95 14.24 0.29
C ILE A 13 -17.27 13.46 0.38
N LYS A 14 -17.34 12.44 1.27
CA LYS A 14 -18.57 11.67 1.51
C LYS A 14 -19.72 12.58 1.94
N SER A 15 -19.49 13.47 2.90
CA SER A 15 -20.55 14.34 3.43
C SER A 15 -21.07 15.35 2.41
N ARG A 16 -20.24 15.80 1.46
CA ARG A 16 -20.66 16.75 0.42
C ARG A 16 -21.34 16.09 -0.78
N LEU A 17 -21.00 14.85 -1.09
CA LEU A 17 -21.50 14.15 -2.28
C LEU A 17 -22.72 13.27 -1.99
N MET A 18 -22.85 12.70 -0.78
CA MET A 18 -24.04 11.91 -0.42
C MET A 18 -25.36 12.69 -0.56
N PRO A 19 -25.47 13.96 -0.12
CA PRO A 19 -26.70 14.75 -0.32
C PRO A 19 -27.06 14.99 -1.79
N ARG A 20 -26.11 14.83 -2.71
CA ARG A 20 -26.32 14.94 -4.16
C ARG A 20 -26.69 13.61 -4.81
N GLY A 21 -26.98 12.57 -4.02
CA GLY A 21 -27.27 11.22 -4.52
C GLY A 21 -26.03 10.43 -4.97
N ILE A 22 -24.82 10.96 -4.76
CA ILE A 22 -23.58 10.31 -5.19
C ILE A 22 -23.03 9.47 -4.04
N LYS A 23 -23.06 8.15 -4.19
CA LYS A 23 -22.50 7.21 -3.22
C LYS A 23 -21.01 6.98 -3.49
N ILE A 24 -20.17 7.37 -2.54
CA ILE A 24 -18.73 7.14 -2.63
C ILE A 24 -18.38 5.78 -2.02
N LYS A 25 -17.80 4.90 -2.84
CA LYS A 25 -17.07 3.72 -2.37
C LYS A 25 -15.60 4.07 -2.27
N SER A 26 -15.02 3.85 -1.10
CA SER A 26 -13.61 4.13 -0.83
C SER A 26 -13.07 3.07 0.09
N GLU A 27 -11.82 2.69 -0.10
CA GLU A 27 -11.11 1.87 0.86
C GLU A 27 -10.80 2.66 2.14
N SER A 28 -10.53 1.93 3.23
CA SER A 28 -10.00 2.51 4.46
C SER A 28 -8.52 2.85 4.25
N PRO A 29 -8.07 4.09 4.50
CA PRO A 29 -6.66 4.45 4.40
C PRO A 29 -5.73 3.54 5.21
N ALA A 30 -6.20 3.06 6.36
CA ALA A 30 -5.43 2.14 7.20
C ALA A 30 -5.30 0.73 6.58
N TRP A 31 -6.32 0.26 5.86
CA TRP A 31 -6.23 -1.01 5.14
C TRP A 31 -5.43 -0.89 3.84
N SER A 32 -5.50 0.26 3.16
CA SER A 32 -4.64 0.54 2.01
C SER A 32 -3.16 0.56 2.41
N GLU A 33 -2.81 1.01 3.62
CA GLU A 33 -1.44 0.90 4.16
C GLU A 33 -1.01 -0.57 4.34
N VAL A 34 -1.89 -1.42 4.89
CA VAL A 34 -1.61 -2.86 4.98
C VAL A 34 -1.36 -3.45 3.60
N GLN A 35 -2.24 -3.18 2.62
CA GLN A 35 -2.06 -3.67 1.25
C GLN A 35 -0.77 -3.18 0.61
N ALA A 36 -0.42 -1.93 0.86
CA ALA A 36 0.82 -1.33 0.38
C ALA A 36 2.05 -2.06 0.91
N VAL A 37 2.04 -2.47 2.18
CA VAL A 37 3.08 -3.34 2.75
C VAL A 37 3.05 -4.73 2.15
N LEU A 38 1.88 -5.37 2.03
CA LEU A 38 1.78 -6.73 1.46
C LEU A 38 2.29 -6.79 0.02
N ALA A 39 1.98 -5.79 -0.80
CA ALA A 39 2.41 -5.71 -2.19
C ALA A 39 3.93 -5.54 -2.35
N ARG A 40 4.62 -5.07 -1.30
CA ARG A 40 6.04 -4.71 -1.33
C ARG A 40 6.87 -5.40 -0.24
N GLY A 41 6.28 -6.36 0.46
CA GLY A 41 6.95 -7.07 1.54
C GLY A 41 7.98 -8.05 0.99
N ASP A 42 9.06 -8.24 1.75
CA ASP A 42 10.06 -9.26 1.49
C ASP A 42 9.89 -10.45 2.45
N ALA A 43 10.90 -11.30 2.58
CA ALA A 43 10.87 -12.44 3.50
C ALA A 43 10.61 -12.04 4.97
N ARG A 44 10.89 -10.81 5.39
CA ARG A 44 10.62 -10.32 6.76
C ARG A 44 9.13 -10.18 7.04
N LEU A 45 8.32 -9.96 6.00
CA LEU A 45 6.86 -9.96 6.13
C LEU A 45 6.30 -11.35 6.48
N ALA A 46 7.01 -12.42 6.12
CA ALA A 46 6.53 -13.79 6.36
C ALA A 46 6.32 -14.10 7.85
N GLU A 47 7.22 -13.62 8.72
CA GLU A 47 7.09 -13.81 10.17
C GLU A 47 5.87 -13.07 10.73
N VAL A 48 5.62 -11.85 10.24
CA VAL A 48 4.44 -11.07 10.64
C VAL A 48 3.16 -11.78 10.24
N LEU A 49 3.11 -12.34 9.03
CA LEU A 49 1.96 -13.10 8.53
C LEU A 49 1.74 -14.41 9.27
N ALA A 50 2.81 -15.12 9.62
CA ALA A 50 2.74 -16.37 10.36
C ALA A 50 2.20 -16.18 11.80
N ASP A 51 2.46 -15.02 12.41
CA ASP A 51 1.98 -14.68 13.76
C ASP A 51 0.55 -14.10 13.78
N LEU A 52 -0.04 -13.81 12.62
CA LEU A 52 -1.40 -13.26 12.55
C LEU A 52 -2.46 -14.33 12.80
N GLU A 53 -2.99 -14.37 14.03
CA GLU A 53 -4.14 -15.22 14.36
C GLU A 53 -5.44 -14.76 13.68
N GLN A 54 -5.60 -13.45 13.44
CA GLN A 54 -6.82 -12.85 12.88
C GLN A 54 -6.49 -11.64 12.00
N ALA A 55 -7.21 -11.49 10.87
CA ALA A 55 -7.08 -10.36 9.97
C ALA A 55 -7.74 -9.09 10.54
N SER A 56 -7.04 -8.42 11.47
CA SER A 56 -7.46 -7.15 12.07
C SER A 56 -6.30 -6.14 12.09
N LEU A 57 -6.63 -4.85 12.02
CA LEU A 57 -5.62 -3.78 12.07
C LEU A 57 -4.85 -3.77 13.41
N SER A 58 -5.48 -4.20 14.51
CA SER A 58 -4.84 -4.29 15.81
C SER A 58 -3.86 -5.45 15.89
N ALA A 59 -4.25 -6.64 15.40
CA ALA A 59 -3.35 -7.79 15.31
C ALA A 59 -2.17 -7.52 14.37
N TRP A 60 -2.44 -6.89 13.21
CA TRP A 60 -1.42 -6.45 12.26
C TRP A 60 -0.38 -5.55 12.91
N ARG A 61 -0.79 -4.46 13.57
CA ARG A 61 0.15 -3.52 14.20
C ARG A 61 0.97 -4.18 15.30
N LYS A 62 0.35 -5.06 16.10
CA LYS A 62 1.06 -5.80 17.16
C LYS A 62 2.12 -6.73 16.58
N SER A 63 1.76 -7.52 15.56
CA SER A 63 2.69 -8.44 14.91
C SER A 63 3.81 -7.68 14.20
N ALA A 64 3.49 -6.66 13.41
CA ALA A 64 4.48 -5.81 12.75
C ALA A 64 5.48 -5.19 13.76
N GLN A 65 4.99 -4.72 14.90
CA GLN A 65 5.86 -4.20 15.96
C GLN A 65 6.74 -5.30 16.59
N LYS A 66 6.18 -6.48 16.85
CA LYS A 66 6.89 -7.63 17.43
C LYS A 66 8.07 -8.08 16.56
N TYR A 67 7.90 -8.11 15.24
CA TYR A 67 8.95 -8.49 14.28
C TYR A 67 9.73 -7.29 13.72
N HIS A 68 9.55 -6.10 14.30
CA HIS A 68 10.26 -4.88 13.87
C HIS A 68 10.11 -4.58 12.37
N LEU A 69 8.94 -4.90 11.81
CA LEU A 69 8.63 -4.60 10.42
C LEU A 69 8.40 -3.10 10.26
N ASP A 70 9.24 -2.47 9.43
CA ASP A 70 9.10 -1.05 9.12
C ASP A 70 7.98 -0.82 8.10
N ILE A 71 6.76 -0.60 8.62
CA ILE A 71 5.58 -0.31 7.81
C ILE A 71 5.80 0.92 6.94
N ASP A 72 6.46 1.96 7.45
CA ASP A 72 6.62 3.22 6.73
C ASP A 72 7.58 3.07 5.54
N PHE A 73 8.66 2.29 5.72
CA PHE A 73 9.56 1.91 4.64
C PHE A 73 8.80 1.22 3.50
N TYR A 74 7.94 0.24 3.81
CA TYR A 74 7.19 -0.42 2.75
C TYR A 74 6.06 0.45 2.19
N ALA A 75 5.33 1.20 3.01
CA ALA A 75 4.13 1.92 2.59
C ALA A 75 4.41 3.26 1.88
N HIS A 76 5.44 4.01 2.30
CA HIS A 76 5.62 5.42 1.90
C HIS A 76 6.93 5.71 1.14
N GLN A 77 7.86 4.76 1.06
CA GLN A 77 9.10 4.93 0.30
C GLN A 77 8.82 5.06 -1.21
N ARG A 78 9.53 5.98 -1.87
CA ARG A 78 9.61 6.03 -3.34
C ARG A 78 10.65 5.04 -3.83
N TRP A 79 10.26 4.19 -4.77
CA TRP A 79 11.13 3.18 -5.33
C TRP A 79 11.79 3.70 -6.61
N ASP A 80 13.12 3.67 -6.66
CA ASP A 80 13.89 3.91 -7.88
C ASP A 80 13.77 2.68 -8.80
N VAL A 81 13.75 2.88 -10.11
CA VAL A 81 13.77 1.80 -11.10
C VAL A 81 15.13 1.10 -11.18
N ASN A 82 16.20 1.73 -10.69
CA ASN A 82 17.56 1.22 -10.75
C ASN A 82 17.98 0.39 -9.52
N GLN A 83 17.12 0.27 -8.52
CA GLN A 83 17.37 -0.57 -7.34
C GLN A 83 16.59 -1.87 -7.44
N LYS A 84 17.03 -2.89 -6.70
CA LYS A 84 16.29 -4.13 -6.58
C LYS A 84 14.89 -3.85 -6.00
N LEU A 85 13.86 -4.12 -6.78
CA LEU A 85 12.48 -3.89 -6.38
C LEU A 85 12.00 -5.01 -5.45
N PRO A 86 11.03 -4.76 -4.57
CA PRO A 86 10.61 -5.75 -3.58
C PRO A 86 10.00 -7.01 -4.20
N TRP A 87 9.39 -6.86 -5.37
CA TRP A 87 8.77 -7.95 -6.12
C TRP A 87 9.74 -8.68 -7.05
N ASP A 88 11.03 -8.32 -7.08
CA ASP A 88 12.05 -9.05 -7.86
C ASP A 88 12.25 -10.48 -7.37
N ALA A 89 11.80 -10.80 -6.16
CA ALA A 89 11.78 -12.16 -5.63
C ALA A 89 10.72 -13.05 -6.32
N ILE A 90 9.75 -12.47 -7.02
CA ILE A 90 8.67 -13.20 -7.68
C ILE A 90 9.07 -13.45 -9.14
N ASP A 91 9.55 -14.66 -9.43
CA ASP A 91 9.77 -15.09 -10.80
C ASP A 91 8.44 -15.48 -11.45
N LEU A 92 7.89 -14.58 -12.26
CA LEU A 92 6.67 -14.79 -13.03
C LEU A 92 6.93 -15.36 -14.44
N GLY A 93 8.17 -15.76 -14.76
CA GLY A 93 8.54 -16.16 -16.12
C GLY A 93 8.42 -15.02 -17.14
N THR A 94 8.35 -13.77 -16.66
CA THR A 94 8.36 -12.56 -17.50
C THR A 94 9.70 -11.84 -17.37
N PRO A 95 10.27 -11.32 -18.46
CA PRO A 95 11.59 -10.70 -18.42
C PRO A 95 11.57 -9.46 -17.51
N HIS A 96 12.64 -9.28 -16.71
CA HIS A 96 12.82 -8.18 -15.74
C HIS A 96 12.48 -6.79 -16.32
N HIS A 97 12.86 -6.55 -17.58
CA HIS A 97 12.54 -5.33 -18.31
C HIS A 97 11.04 -4.97 -18.36
N ARG A 98 10.15 -5.98 -18.32
CA ARG A 98 8.69 -5.75 -18.30
C ARG A 98 8.23 -5.13 -16.98
N GLN A 99 8.85 -5.48 -15.86
CA GLN A 99 8.50 -4.92 -14.54
C GLN A 99 8.92 -3.44 -14.46
N GLU A 100 10.10 -3.10 -15.00
CA GLU A 100 10.58 -1.71 -15.14
C GLU A 100 9.63 -0.87 -16.01
N LEU A 101 9.20 -1.42 -17.16
CA LEU A 101 8.24 -0.79 -18.07
C LEU A 101 6.91 -0.47 -17.39
N GLU A 102 6.36 -1.41 -16.62
CA GLU A 102 5.11 -1.19 -15.89
C GLU A 102 5.27 -0.17 -14.76
N LEU A 103 6.43 -0.12 -14.08
CA LEU A 103 6.72 0.90 -13.09
C LEU A 103 6.83 2.30 -13.73
N ILE A 104 7.54 2.42 -14.86
CA ILE A 104 7.62 3.68 -15.63
C ILE A 104 6.21 4.13 -16.07
N ARG A 105 5.38 3.19 -16.53
CA ARG A 105 4.00 3.46 -16.94
C ARG A 105 3.09 3.88 -15.79
N ALA A 106 3.29 3.33 -14.60
CA ALA A 106 2.56 3.74 -13.40
C ALA A 106 2.96 5.16 -12.98
N LEU A 107 4.27 5.45 -12.97
CA LEU A 107 4.80 6.78 -12.64
C LEU A 107 4.38 7.85 -13.65
N SER A 108 4.30 7.52 -14.94
CA SER A 108 3.86 8.47 -15.97
C SER A 108 2.37 8.81 -15.85
N LYS A 109 1.52 7.84 -15.47
CA LYS A 109 0.07 8.04 -15.31
C LYS A 109 -0.30 8.97 -14.15
N ASP A 110 0.54 9.09 -13.13
CA ASP A 110 0.33 10.05 -12.04
C ASP A 110 0.53 11.52 -12.50
N THR A 111 1.13 11.74 -13.67
CA THR A 111 1.36 13.09 -14.23
C THR A 111 0.14 13.63 -14.99
N ASP A 112 -0.78 12.76 -15.44
CA ASP A 112 -1.97 13.12 -16.24
C ASP A 112 -3.22 13.41 -15.38
N ILE A 113 -3.09 13.43 -14.06
CA ILE A 113 -4.17 13.79 -13.12
C ILE A 113 -3.81 15.13 -12.44
N VAL A 114 -3.73 16.20 -13.22
CA VAL A 114 -3.75 17.60 -12.73
C VAL A 114 -4.74 18.40 -13.57
#